data_AF-A0AAV8WZU3-F1
#
_entry.id   AF-A0AAV8WZU3-F1
#
_cell.length_a   1.000
_cell.length_b   1.000
_cell.length_c   1.000
_cell.angle_alpha   90.00
_cell.angle_beta   90.00
_cell.angle_gamma   90.00
#
_symmetry.space_group_name_H-M   'P 1'
#
loop_
_entity.id
_entity.type
_entity.pdbx_description
1 polymer ?
#
loop_
_entity_poly.entity_id
_entity_poly.type
_entity_poly.pdbx_seq_one_letter_code
_entity_poly.pdbx_strand_id
1 'polypeptide(L)'
;EGVVLNKPVKNTQGSYANVGLLKDVHLDKLITPGLRCTVKLLSQDESTKFKGIIVSPSTPRKETGVYWGYSVRIANSLSKVLTQCPYKDGYDITLGTSDKGTSIDEFECPPYKHVLVLFGGLQGLEGAIENDPILQVDDPKLIFHYYLNTLPNQGSKTIRTEEAVLVSLAALRPKFHSVGVMPHIS
;
A
#
# COMPACT_ATOMS: atom_id res chain seq x y z
N GLU A 1 8.18 6.98 -13.01
CA GLU A 1 8.65 7.70 -11.81
C GLU A 1 9.75 8.66 -12.22
N GLY A 2 9.93 9.78 -11.51
CA GLY A 2 11.03 10.70 -11.77
C GLY A 2 11.28 11.67 -10.64
N VAL A 3 12.33 12.48 -10.78
CA VAL A 3 12.72 13.53 -9.82
C VAL A 3 12.74 14.88 -10.52
N VAL A 4 12.13 15.88 -9.90
CA VAL A 4 12.08 17.25 -10.43
C VAL A 4 13.46 17.88 -10.38
N LEU A 5 13.90 18.44 -11.50
CA LEU A 5 15.22 19.01 -11.70
C LEU A 5 15.25 20.49 -11.34
N ASN A 6 16.39 20.94 -10.83
CA ASN A 6 16.67 22.37 -10.66
C ASN A 6 17.12 22.99 -11.99
N LYS A 7 16.22 23.04 -12.98
CA LYS A 7 16.46 23.63 -14.29
C LYS A 7 15.60 24.86 -14.49
N PRO A 8 16.17 25.99 -14.96
CA PRO A 8 15.39 27.18 -15.27
C PRO A 8 14.44 26.91 -16.44
N VAL A 9 13.19 27.35 -16.31
CA VAL A 9 12.18 27.23 -17.36
C VAL A 9 11.84 28.62 -17.88
N LYS A 10 11.92 28.82 -19.21
CA LYS A 10 11.55 30.09 -19.84
C LYS A 10 10.09 30.38 -19.52
N ASN A 11 9.81 31.59 -19.05
CA ASN A 11 8.47 32.10 -18.69
C ASN A 11 7.76 31.36 -17.53
N THR A 12 8.51 30.69 -16.64
CA THR A 12 7.98 29.99 -15.44
C THR A 12 6.83 29.00 -15.69
N GLN A 13 6.64 28.53 -16.93
CA GLN A 13 5.62 27.54 -17.25
C GLN A 13 6.16 26.12 -17.02
N GLY A 14 5.91 25.59 -15.84
CA GLY A 14 6.18 24.18 -15.51
C GLY A 14 7.58 23.91 -14.96
N SER A 15 7.95 22.63 -14.93
CA SER A 15 9.23 22.13 -14.41
C SER A 15 9.83 21.09 -15.35
N TYR A 16 11.09 20.72 -15.12
CA TYR A 16 11.68 19.55 -15.78
C TYR A 16 11.83 18.42 -14.78
N ALA A 17 11.65 17.18 -15.23
CA ALA A 17 11.93 16.00 -14.42
C ALA A 17 12.80 15.00 -15.19
N ASN A 18 13.75 14.39 -14.48
CA ASN A 18 14.45 13.20 -14.95
C ASN A 18 13.61 11.97 -14.57
N VAL A 19 13.17 11.24 -15.58
CA VAL A 19 12.34 10.02 -15.45
C VAL A 19 13.10 8.74 -15.83
N GLY A 20 14.43 8.80 -15.92
CA GLY A 20 15.29 7.69 -16.33
C GLY A 20 15.34 7.45 -17.85
N LEU A 21 14.82 8.37 -18.66
CA LEU A 21 14.93 8.35 -20.12
C LEU A 21 16.13 9.20 -20.60
N LEU A 22 16.51 9.05 -21.87
CA LEU A 22 17.63 9.80 -22.49
C LEU A 22 17.46 11.33 -22.45
N LYS A 23 16.21 11.80 -22.42
CA LYS A 23 15.87 13.22 -22.38
C LYS A 23 14.95 13.49 -21.20
N ASP A 24 15.13 14.64 -20.58
CA ASP A 24 14.25 15.12 -19.53
C ASP A 24 12.86 15.43 -20.06
N VAL A 25 11.88 15.32 -19.17
CA VAL A 25 10.47 15.57 -19.48
C VAL A 25 10.08 16.94 -18.96
N HIS A 26 9.45 17.74 -19.81
CA HIS A 26 8.81 18.99 -19.42
C HIS A 26 7.43 18.70 -18.81
N LEU A 27 7.20 19.23 -17.61
CA LEU A 27 6.01 19.01 -16.79
C LEU A 27 5.03 20.17 -16.88
N ASP A 28 3.74 19.87 -16.71
CA ASP A 28 2.63 20.81 -16.73
C ASP A 28 2.55 21.74 -15.50
N LYS A 29 3.29 21.42 -14.42
CA LYS A 29 3.22 22.12 -13.13
C LYS A 29 4.59 22.59 -12.66
N LEU A 30 4.60 23.73 -11.96
CA LEU A 30 5.74 24.18 -11.17
C LEU A 30 5.82 23.34 -9.89
N ILE A 31 6.91 22.60 -9.72
CA ILE A 31 7.14 21.74 -8.57
C ILE A 31 8.52 22.06 -7.99
N THR A 32 8.63 22.00 -6.67
CA THR A 32 9.90 22.17 -5.96
C THR A 32 10.93 21.15 -6.48
N PRO A 33 12.13 21.60 -6.89
CA PRO A 33 13.21 20.70 -7.28
C PRO A 33 13.55 19.66 -6.20
N GLY A 34 13.98 18.48 -6.61
CA GLY A 34 14.33 17.35 -5.73
C GLY A 34 13.15 16.48 -5.31
N LEU A 35 11.90 16.89 -5.56
CA LEU A 35 10.74 16.07 -5.25
C LEU A 35 10.60 14.90 -6.22
N ARG A 36 10.26 13.74 -5.68
CA ARG A 36 9.87 12.55 -6.45
C ARG A 36 8.43 12.71 -6.96
N CYS A 37 8.19 12.32 -8.20
CA CYS A 37 6.88 12.44 -8.84
C CYS A 37 6.56 11.25 -9.77
N THR A 38 5.25 11.04 -9.97
CA THR A 38 4.71 10.13 -10.98
C THR A 38 4.27 10.94 -12.19
N VAL A 39 4.81 10.59 -13.35
CA VAL A 39 4.62 11.33 -14.61
C VAL A 39 3.91 10.43 -15.61
N LYS A 40 2.78 10.89 -16.14
CA LYS A 40 2.13 10.28 -17.32
C LYS A 40 2.67 10.99 -18.56
N LEU A 41 3.40 10.26 -19.39
CA LEU A 41 3.96 10.80 -20.64
C LEU A 41 2.84 11.05 -21.64
N LEU A 42 2.90 12.18 -22.33
CA LEU A 42 2.00 12.49 -23.43
C LEU A 42 2.57 11.90 -24.73
N SER A 43 1.70 11.51 -25.66
CA SER A 43 2.11 11.03 -26.99
C SER A 43 3.01 12.06 -27.65
N GLN A 44 4.07 11.57 -28.29
CA GLN A 44 4.98 12.43 -29.03
C GLN A 44 4.30 12.92 -30.31
N ASP A 45 4.03 14.22 -30.38
CA ASP A 45 4.12 14.91 -31.66
C ASP A 45 5.61 14.95 -32.06
N GLU A 46 5.93 15.16 -33.34
CA GLU A 46 7.29 15.25 -33.93
C GLU A 46 8.27 16.24 -33.24
N SER A 47 7.85 16.87 -32.15
CA SER A 47 8.64 17.71 -31.27
C SER A 47 9.82 16.97 -30.62
N THR A 48 10.95 17.66 -30.53
CA THR A 48 12.20 17.13 -29.97
C THR A 48 12.21 16.97 -28.45
N LYS A 49 11.14 17.39 -27.75
CA LYS A 49 11.06 17.49 -26.28
C LYS A 49 9.94 16.60 -25.73
N PHE A 50 10.28 15.75 -24.75
CA PHE A 50 9.27 14.97 -24.05
C PHE A 50 8.40 15.87 -23.16
N LYS A 51 7.08 15.64 -23.20
CA LYS A 51 6.11 16.30 -22.33
C LYS A 51 5.40 15.26 -21.47
N GLY A 52 5.06 15.64 -20.25
CA GLY A 52 4.32 14.78 -19.33
C GLY A 52 3.49 15.59 -18.36
N ILE A 53 2.46 14.95 -17.82
CA ILE A 53 1.61 15.52 -16.77
C ILE A 53 1.88 14.83 -15.44
N ILE A 54 1.83 15.61 -14.36
CA ILE A 54 2.02 15.10 -13.01
C ILE A 54 0.69 14.51 -12.51
N VAL A 55 0.73 13.23 -12.18
CA VAL A 55 -0.42 12.45 -11.72
C VAL A 55 -0.21 11.92 -10.30
N SER A 56 -1.28 11.41 -9.69
CA SER A 56 -1.17 10.73 -8.40
C SER A 56 -0.31 9.46 -8.54
N PRO A 57 0.49 9.10 -7.52
CA PRO A 57 1.15 7.79 -7.49
C PRO A 57 0.19 6.60 -7.55
N SER A 58 -1.10 6.81 -7.25
CA SER A 58 -2.15 5.79 -7.38
C SER A 58 -2.69 5.64 -8.81
N THR A 59 -2.44 6.60 -9.69
CA THR A 59 -2.99 6.65 -11.05
C THR A 59 -2.57 5.44 -11.90
N PRO A 60 -1.29 5.01 -11.95
CA PRO A 60 -0.89 3.84 -12.75
C PRO A 60 -1.67 2.58 -12.36
N ARG A 61 -1.79 2.29 -11.05
CA ARG A 61 -2.57 1.14 -10.58
C ARG A 61 -4.04 1.24 -10.96
N LYS A 62 -4.66 2.41 -10.83
CA LYS A 62 -6.09 2.62 -11.10
C LYS A 62 -6.44 2.53 -12.59
N GLU A 63 -5.60 3.08 -13.45
CA GLU A 63 -5.87 3.14 -14.89
C GLU A 63 -5.37 1.90 -15.66
N THR A 64 -4.27 1.27 -15.23
CA THR A 64 -3.63 0.19 -16.00
C THR A 64 -3.49 -1.13 -15.25
N GLY A 65 -3.82 -1.17 -13.96
CA GLY A 65 -3.66 -2.35 -13.12
C GLY A 65 -2.20 -2.66 -12.73
N VAL A 66 -1.23 -1.84 -13.15
CA VAL A 66 0.19 -2.09 -12.87
C VAL A 66 0.53 -1.77 -11.41
N TYR A 67 1.23 -2.70 -10.76
CA TYR A 67 1.79 -2.46 -9.43
C TYR A 67 2.85 -1.35 -9.48
N TRP A 68 2.64 -0.28 -8.69
CA TRP A 68 3.48 0.92 -8.73
C TRP A 68 4.29 1.14 -7.43
N GLY A 69 4.61 0.04 -6.75
CA GLY A 69 5.30 0.06 -5.47
C GLY A 69 4.36 0.27 -4.28
N TYR A 70 4.95 0.60 -3.13
CA TYR A 70 4.26 0.88 -1.88
C TYR A 70 4.69 2.23 -1.29
N SER A 71 3.89 2.75 -0.38
CA SER A 71 4.26 3.87 0.49
C SER A 71 4.58 3.36 1.88
N VAL A 72 5.52 4.01 2.56
CA VAL A 72 5.88 3.69 3.94
C VAL A 72 5.28 4.76 4.84
N ARG A 73 4.59 4.34 5.89
CA ARG A 73 4.04 5.20 6.94
C ARG A 73 4.52 4.70 8.28
N ILE A 74 5.07 5.60 9.09
CA ILE A 74 5.45 5.32 10.47
C ILE A 74 4.24 5.61 11.36
N ALA A 75 3.91 4.68 12.25
CA ALA A 75 2.89 4.84 13.28
C ALA A 75 3.51 4.45 14.62
N ASN A 76 3.30 5.29 15.64
CA ASN A 76 3.95 5.11 16.95
C ASN A 76 3.15 4.18 17.89
N SER A 77 1.99 3.69 17.45
CA SER A 77 1.14 2.77 18.20
C SER A 77 0.19 2.04 17.25
N LEU A 78 -0.41 0.95 17.71
CA LEU A 78 -1.35 0.15 16.93
C LEU A 78 -2.64 0.93 16.64
N SER A 79 -3.14 1.70 17.60
CA SER A 79 -4.28 2.61 17.43
C SER A 79 -4.01 3.61 16.31
N LYS A 80 -2.80 4.17 16.21
CA LYS A 80 -2.43 5.07 15.10
C LYS A 80 -2.29 4.35 13.77
N VAL A 81 -2.00 3.05 13.74
CA VAL A 81 -2.10 2.27 12.49
C VAL A 81 -3.54 2.30 11.98
N LEU A 82 -4.52 2.10 12.86
CA LEU A 82 -5.95 2.03 12.53
C LEU A 82 -6.56 3.41 12.25
N THR A 83 -6.34 4.39 13.13
CA THR A 83 -7.04 5.70 13.08
C THR A 83 -6.42 6.71 12.13
N GLN A 84 -5.14 6.56 11.76
CA GLN A 84 -4.45 7.43 10.79
C GLN A 84 -4.33 6.74 9.42
N CYS A 85 -5.42 6.12 8.99
CA CYS A 85 -5.54 5.54 7.66
C CYS A 85 -5.40 6.64 6.59
N PRO A 86 -4.61 6.43 5.51
CA PRO A 86 -4.47 7.40 4.43
C PRO A 86 -5.69 7.45 3.50
N TYR A 87 -6.62 6.51 3.64
CA TYR A 87 -7.85 6.45 2.85
C TYR A 87 -8.97 7.20 3.56
N LYS A 88 -9.70 8.03 2.81
CA LYS A 88 -10.80 8.84 3.35
C LYS A 88 -11.88 8.00 4.03
N ASP A 89 -12.15 6.82 3.47
CA ASP A 89 -13.19 5.90 3.96
C ASP A 89 -12.64 4.88 4.97
N GLY A 90 -11.36 4.96 5.34
CA GLY A 90 -10.72 4.02 6.26
C GLY A 90 -10.31 2.70 5.62
N TYR A 91 -10.03 1.70 6.45
CA TYR A 91 -9.85 0.31 6.03
C TYR A 91 -11.18 -0.42 6.21
N ASP A 92 -11.74 -0.98 5.12
CA ASP A 92 -12.99 -1.75 5.18
C ASP A 92 -12.79 -3.08 5.90
N ILE A 93 -11.57 -3.63 5.80
CA ILE A 93 -11.20 -4.90 6.43
C ILE A 93 -9.87 -4.71 7.15
N THR A 94 -9.81 -5.16 8.39
CA THR A 94 -8.59 -5.27 9.19
C THR A 94 -8.41 -6.73 9.58
N LEU A 95 -7.27 -7.30 9.20
CA LEU A 95 -6.91 -8.70 9.44
C LEU A 95 -5.71 -8.73 10.38
N GLY A 96 -5.87 -9.27 11.59
CA GLY A 96 -4.74 -9.64 12.43
C GLY A 96 -4.29 -11.07 12.11
N THR A 97 -2.99 -11.32 12.03
CA THR A 97 -2.44 -12.68 11.83
C THR A 97 -1.93 -13.27 13.14
N SER A 98 -2.33 -14.50 13.46
CA SER A 98 -1.88 -15.22 14.66
C SER A 98 -2.11 -16.73 14.51
N ASP A 99 -1.25 -17.54 15.11
CA ASP A 99 -1.43 -18.98 15.25
C ASP A 99 -2.71 -19.37 16.05
N LYS A 100 -3.22 -18.45 16.88
CA LYS A 100 -4.49 -18.58 17.63
C LYS A 100 -5.73 -18.10 16.87
N GLY A 101 -5.55 -17.63 15.63
CA GLY A 101 -6.64 -17.16 14.79
C GLY A 101 -7.49 -18.29 14.20
N THR A 102 -8.61 -17.93 13.59
CA THR A 102 -9.43 -18.86 12.80
C THR A 102 -8.66 -19.31 11.56
N SER A 103 -8.80 -20.57 11.15
CA SER A 103 -8.11 -21.08 9.96
C SER A 103 -8.45 -20.24 8.72
N ILE A 104 -7.43 -19.87 7.94
CA ILE A 104 -7.61 -19.21 6.64
C ILE A 104 -8.40 -20.05 5.64
N ASP A 105 -8.45 -21.37 5.84
CA ASP A 105 -9.24 -22.26 4.98
C ASP A 105 -10.74 -21.95 5.08
N GLU A 106 -11.21 -21.62 6.29
CA GLU A 106 -12.58 -21.22 6.62
C GLU A 106 -12.88 -19.76 6.28
N PHE A 107 -11.86 -18.97 5.96
CA PHE A 107 -12.03 -17.55 5.67
C PHE A 107 -12.56 -17.32 4.26
N GLU A 108 -13.71 -16.63 4.18
CA GLU A 108 -14.24 -16.03 2.97
C GLU A 108 -14.12 -14.51 3.08
N CYS A 109 -13.45 -13.90 2.11
CA CYS A 109 -13.23 -12.46 2.13
C CYS A 109 -14.50 -11.74 1.65
N PRO A 110 -15.09 -10.80 2.41
CA PRO A 110 -16.19 -9.99 1.91
C PRO A 110 -15.68 -8.93 0.90
N PRO A 111 -16.56 -8.29 0.10
CA PRO A 111 -16.18 -7.19 -0.77
C PRO A 111 -15.49 -6.04 -0.02
N TYR A 112 -14.42 -5.51 -0.59
CA TYR A 112 -13.60 -4.47 0.03
C TYR A 112 -12.99 -3.51 -1.00
N LYS A 113 -12.57 -2.33 -0.54
CA LYS A 113 -11.71 -1.38 -1.27
C LYS A 113 -10.31 -1.31 -0.66
N HIS A 114 -10.23 -1.35 0.67
CA HIS A 114 -9.02 -1.15 1.46
C HIS A 114 -8.89 -2.19 2.56
N VAL A 115 -7.99 -3.16 2.37
CA VAL A 115 -7.63 -4.17 3.38
C VAL A 115 -6.34 -3.75 4.07
N LEU A 116 -6.32 -3.88 5.39
CA LEU A 116 -5.13 -3.82 6.22
C LEU A 116 -4.83 -5.21 6.78
N VAL A 117 -3.63 -5.73 6.52
CA VAL A 117 -3.12 -6.96 7.13
C VAL A 117 -2.06 -6.59 8.15
N LEU A 118 -2.22 -7.04 9.40
CA LEU A 118 -1.33 -6.73 10.50
C LEU A 118 -0.58 -7.97 10.95
N PHE A 119 0.72 -7.79 11.17
CA PHE A 119 1.64 -8.81 11.61
C PHE A 119 2.22 -8.44 12.97
N GLY A 120 2.25 -9.41 13.88
CA GLY A 120 2.87 -9.26 15.19
C GLY A 120 4.39 -9.39 15.13
N GLY A 121 5.04 -8.90 16.19
CA GLY A 121 6.46 -9.16 16.46
C GLY A 121 6.67 -10.46 17.24
N LEU A 122 7.75 -10.54 18.03
CA LEU A 122 8.06 -11.69 18.87
C LEU A 122 6.94 -12.04 19.87
N GLN A 123 6.25 -11.03 20.40
CA GLN A 123 5.14 -11.18 21.34
C GLN A 123 3.76 -11.20 20.64
N GLY A 124 3.73 -11.45 19.33
CA GLY A 124 2.49 -11.41 18.56
C GLY A 124 1.93 -9.99 18.41
N LEU A 125 0.63 -9.90 18.10
CA LEU A 125 -0.10 -8.63 18.07
C LEU A 125 -0.50 -8.21 19.49
N GLU A 126 -0.62 -9.17 20.40
CA GLU A 126 -0.89 -9.00 21.82
C GLU A 126 0.06 -7.99 22.47
N GLY A 127 1.38 -8.15 22.26
CA GLY A 127 2.35 -7.20 22.80
C GLY A 127 2.15 -5.76 22.29
N ALA A 128 1.68 -5.56 21.06
CA ALA A 128 1.40 -4.22 20.55
C ALA A 128 0.10 -3.63 21.12
N ILE A 129 -0.88 -4.48 21.45
CA ILE A 129 -2.17 -4.09 22.05
C ILE A 129 -1.96 -3.70 23.51
N GLU A 130 -1.28 -4.54 24.28
CA GLU A 130 -0.99 -4.31 25.70
C GLU A 130 -0.20 -3.01 25.95
N ASN A 131 0.66 -2.63 24.99
CA ASN A 131 1.45 -1.40 25.06
C ASN A 131 0.74 -0.17 24.44
N ASP A 132 -0.49 -0.31 23.92
CA ASP A 132 -1.26 0.80 23.39
C ASP A 132 -2.27 1.32 24.43
N PRO A 133 -2.10 2.55 24.94
CA PRO A 133 -2.95 3.07 26.01
C PRO A 133 -4.42 3.25 25.61
N ILE A 134 -4.72 3.24 24.30
CA ILE A 134 -6.07 3.42 23.75
C ILE A 134 -6.78 2.07 23.55
N LEU A 135 -6.05 1.00 23.25
CA LEU A 135 -6.62 -0.30 22.84
C LEU A 135 -6.71 -1.29 24.01
N GLN A 136 -7.06 -0.84 25.22
CA GLN A 136 -7.14 -1.68 26.43
C GLN A 136 -8.26 -2.71 26.32
N VAL A 137 -8.02 -3.78 25.57
CA VAL A 137 -8.95 -4.90 25.36
C VAL A 137 -8.24 -6.21 25.72
N ASP A 138 -8.99 -7.12 26.35
CA ASP A 138 -8.46 -8.42 26.79
C ASP A 138 -8.34 -9.43 25.63
N ASP A 139 -9.20 -9.33 24.61
CA ASP A 139 -9.18 -10.19 23.44
C ASP A 139 -8.79 -9.41 22.17
N PRO A 140 -7.62 -9.71 21.56
CA PRO A 140 -7.18 -9.13 20.30
C PRO A 140 -8.19 -9.25 19.17
N LYS A 141 -9.03 -10.29 19.18
CA LYS A 141 -10.05 -10.52 18.14
C LYS A 141 -11.07 -9.38 18.06
N LEU A 142 -11.25 -8.60 19.13
CA LEU A 142 -12.17 -7.47 19.17
C LEU A 142 -11.67 -6.24 18.40
N ILE A 143 -10.37 -6.18 18.09
CA ILE A 143 -9.75 -5.04 17.39
C ILE A 143 -9.87 -5.20 15.87
N PHE A 144 -9.92 -6.45 15.40
CA PHE A 144 -9.85 -6.79 13.99
C PHE A 144 -11.20 -7.28 13.48
N HIS A 145 -11.52 -6.97 12.23
CA HIS A 145 -12.67 -7.58 11.58
C HIS A 145 -12.49 -9.10 11.50
N TYR A 146 -11.26 -9.56 11.25
CA TYR A 146 -10.91 -10.97 11.33
C TYR A 146 -9.53 -11.18 11.96
N TYR A 147 -9.38 -12.30 12.66
CA TYR A 147 -8.13 -12.72 13.28
C TYR A 147 -7.80 -14.13 12.80
N LEU A 148 -6.80 -14.26 11.95
CA LEU A 148 -6.60 -15.45 11.12
C LEU A 148 -5.29 -16.17 11.41
N ASN A 149 -5.36 -17.50 11.43
CA ASN A 149 -4.22 -18.38 11.28
C ASN A 149 -4.02 -18.67 9.78
N THR A 150 -2.97 -18.10 9.22
CA THR A 150 -2.63 -18.18 7.80
C THR A 150 -1.71 -19.35 7.46
N LEU A 151 -1.27 -20.12 8.46
CA LEU A 151 -0.49 -21.35 8.30
C LEU A 151 -0.96 -22.41 9.32
N PRO A 152 -2.16 -22.99 9.11
CA PRO A 152 -2.64 -24.10 9.94
C PRO A 152 -1.63 -25.25 9.96
N ASN A 153 -1.51 -25.92 11.11
CA ASN A 153 -0.61 -27.07 11.30
C ASN A 153 0.88 -26.73 11.04
N GLN A 154 1.32 -25.51 11.37
CA GLN A 154 2.73 -25.14 11.29
C GLN A 154 3.61 -26.13 12.07
N GLY A 155 4.69 -26.60 11.46
CA GLY A 155 5.63 -27.55 12.07
C GLY A 155 6.65 -26.91 13.02
N SER A 156 6.65 -25.58 13.14
CA SER A 156 7.49 -24.82 14.05
C SER A 156 6.66 -24.27 15.21
N LYS A 157 7.28 -24.08 16.37
CA LYS A 157 6.65 -23.37 17.50
C LYS A 157 6.40 -21.90 17.18
N THR A 158 7.26 -21.28 16.37
CA THR A 158 7.17 -19.85 16.03
C THR A 158 7.55 -19.65 14.58
N ILE A 159 6.83 -18.76 13.90
CA ILE A 159 7.14 -18.27 12.57
C ILE A 159 7.60 -16.82 12.73
N ARG A 160 8.78 -16.48 12.20
CA ARG A 160 9.27 -15.10 12.29
C ARG A 160 8.41 -14.17 11.43
N THR A 161 8.30 -12.90 11.81
CA THR A 161 7.42 -11.94 11.13
C THR A 161 7.68 -11.87 9.63
N GLU A 162 8.94 -11.88 9.19
CA GLU A 162 9.34 -11.86 7.78
C GLU A 162 8.93 -13.12 7.01
N GLU A 163 8.90 -14.28 7.66
CA GLU A 163 8.38 -15.54 7.08
C GLU A 163 6.85 -15.49 7.02
N ALA A 164 6.23 -15.01 8.11
CA ALA A 164 4.79 -14.88 8.23
C ALA A 164 4.21 -13.94 7.16
N VAL A 165 4.90 -12.83 6.82
CA VAL A 165 4.47 -11.91 5.76
C VAL A 165 4.34 -12.65 4.42
N LEU A 166 5.36 -13.41 4.02
CA LEU A 166 5.34 -14.12 2.74
C LEU A 166 4.27 -15.21 2.70
N VAL A 167 4.23 -16.05 3.74
CA VAL A 167 3.26 -17.16 3.81
C VAL A 167 1.83 -16.64 3.86
N SER A 168 1.56 -15.63 4.69
CA SER A 168 0.22 -15.08 4.84
C SER A 168 -0.28 -14.41 3.58
N LEU A 169 0.54 -13.61 2.91
CA LEU A 169 0.13 -12.95 1.67
C LEU A 169 -0.08 -13.96 0.53
N ALA A 170 0.70 -15.04 0.49
CA ALA A 170 0.48 -16.13 -0.46
C ALA A 170 -0.86 -16.85 -0.21
N ALA A 171 -1.17 -17.16 1.05
CA ALA A 171 -2.42 -17.80 1.44
C ALA A 171 -3.65 -16.90 1.24
N LEU A 172 -3.51 -15.59 1.48
CA LEU A 172 -4.58 -14.59 1.31
C LEU A 172 -4.82 -14.22 -0.16
N ARG A 173 -3.80 -14.29 -1.03
CA ARG A 173 -3.91 -13.92 -2.45
C ARG A 173 -5.14 -14.52 -3.17
N PRO A 174 -5.40 -15.85 -3.13
CA PRO A 174 -6.60 -16.40 -3.77
C PRO A 174 -7.90 -15.89 -3.16
N LYS A 175 -7.93 -15.64 -1.83
CA LYS A 175 -9.10 -15.12 -1.10
C LYS A 175 -9.42 -13.66 -1.49
N PHE A 176 -8.38 -12.87 -1.80
CA PHE A 176 -8.51 -11.49 -2.25
C PHE A 176 -8.85 -11.37 -3.73
N HIS A 177 -8.24 -12.20 -4.58
CA HIS A 177 -8.48 -12.15 -6.02
C HIS A 177 -9.91 -12.53 -6.42
N SER A 178 -10.58 -13.39 -5.65
CA SER A 178 -11.97 -13.78 -5.93
C SER A 178 -13.00 -12.66 -5.71
N VAL A 179 -12.60 -11.54 -5.09
CA VAL A 179 -13.53 -10.50 -4.60
C VAL A 179 -13.07 -9.08 -4.94
N GLY A 180 -11.76 -8.83 -4.98
CA GLY A 180 -11.15 -7.51 -5.17
C GLY A 180 -11.07 -7.00 -6.61
N VAL A 181 -11.68 -7.68 -7.58
CA VAL A 181 -11.76 -7.23 -8.98
C VAL A 181 -13.16 -6.72 -9.27
N MET A 182 -13.42 -5.43 -9.00
CA MET A 182 -14.36 -4.74 -9.88
C MET A 182 -13.71 -4.68 -11.27
N PRO A 183 -14.38 -5.18 -12.33
CA PRO A 183 -13.83 -5.17 -13.67
C PRO A 183 -13.79 -3.72 -14.15
N HIS A 184 -12.65 -3.05 -13.99
CA HIS A 184 -12.35 -1.86 -14.77
C HIS A 184 -11.74 -2.29 -16.10
N ILE A 185 -12.57 -2.89 -16.95
CA ILE A 185 -12.34 -3.01 -18.39
C ILE A 185 -13.68 -2.76 -19.07
N SER A 186 -13.88 -1.52 -19.51
CA SER A 186 -14.78 -1.13 -20.59
C SER A 186 -14.04 -0.15 -21.47
#